data_AF-A0A286SCW4-F1
#
_entry.id   AF-A0A286SCW4-F1
#
_cell.length_a   1.000
_cell.length_b   1.000
_cell.length_c   1.000
_cell.angle_alpha   90.00
_cell.angle_beta   90.00
_cell.angle_gamma   90.00
#
_symmetry.space_group_name_H-M   'P 1'
#
loop_
_entity.id
_entity.type
_entity.pdbx_description
1 polymer ?
#
loop_
_entity_poly.entity_id
_entity_poly.type
_entity_poly.pdbx_seq_one_letter_code
_entity_poly.pdbx_strand_id
1 'polypeptide(L)'
;DIVRGTDMFLGNNKEKEKIEKSLQNIFQNIKQNNKKLKDLTDKHIREYWWALNRKEVWKALTCSVPYEAYYFTYKSDNFRTFSGYWCGHYEGAPPTNLDYVPQFLRWFDEWGEEFCRIKKMKFKLAKGACRDDSKDLYCSHNGYDCTKTIRNKDICIRESKCTDCSTKCKLYEIWLGNQQEAFKKQKEMYKKEIEAYLSEENKPGSNIKNEYYKQFYEKLKETQYATNDNFLKLLNEGKYCKGGLEGESPINFNETGDKGIFYRSEYCQVCPHCGVVCNNGSCIANPNNDGNCGNNVIYNPPQGVTPTNLNVLYSADQEGDISKKLSEFCSNENRENGENYQKWQCYYKSTYNNACKMENNGGNNTSEVKITKFHNFFEMWVTYLL
;
A
#
# COMPACT_ATOMS: atom_id res chain seq x y z
N ASP A 1 -23.52 -4.23 15.21
CA ASP A 1 -22.54 -4.09 16.32
C ASP A 1 -22.86 -3.01 17.33
N ILE A 2 -23.10 -1.76 16.93
CA ILE A 2 -23.43 -0.67 17.87
C ILE A 2 -24.57 -1.06 18.81
N VAL A 3 -25.73 -1.49 18.26
CA VAL A 3 -26.88 -1.95 19.05
C VAL A 3 -26.51 -3.07 20.02
N ARG A 4 -25.63 -3.98 19.61
CA ARG A 4 -25.21 -5.17 20.37
C ARG A 4 -24.10 -4.90 21.38
N GLY A 5 -23.54 -3.69 21.40
CA GLY A 5 -22.39 -3.34 22.24
C GLY A 5 -21.08 -4.00 21.81
N THR A 6 -20.99 -4.49 20.57
CA THR A 6 -19.81 -5.18 20.01
C THR A 6 -19.00 -4.31 19.04
N ASP A 7 -19.39 -3.05 18.88
CA ASP A 7 -18.68 -2.10 18.05
C ASP A 7 -17.35 -1.70 18.71
N MET A 8 -16.29 -1.56 17.92
CA MET A 8 -14.94 -1.24 18.39
C MET A 8 -14.61 0.26 18.27
N PHE A 9 -15.38 1.05 17.53
CA PHE A 9 -15.06 2.45 17.25
C PHE A 9 -15.46 3.37 18.43
N LEU A 10 -14.49 4.01 19.07
CA LEU A 10 -14.73 4.86 20.25
C LEU A 10 -15.31 6.26 19.91
N GLY A 11 -15.06 6.74 18.69
CA GLY A 11 -15.30 8.13 18.32
C GLY A 11 -14.21 9.08 18.83
N ASN A 12 -14.15 10.29 18.25
CA ASN A 12 -13.11 11.28 18.55
C ASN A 12 -13.39 12.06 19.85
N ASN A 13 -14.66 12.12 20.29
CA ASN A 13 -15.09 12.80 21.53
C ASN A 13 -15.94 11.88 22.40
N LYS A 14 -15.57 10.59 22.47
CA LYS A 14 -16.28 9.57 23.27
C LYS A 14 -17.76 9.43 22.88
N GLU A 15 -18.09 9.64 21.60
CA GLU A 15 -19.46 9.47 21.10
C GLU A 15 -20.00 8.08 21.42
N LYS A 16 -19.14 7.05 21.33
CA LYS A 16 -19.50 5.68 21.72
C LYS A 16 -19.97 5.59 23.16
N GLU A 17 -19.32 6.26 24.11
CA GLU A 17 -19.71 6.20 25.53
C GLU A 17 -21.13 6.74 25.73
N LYS A 18 -21.51 7.82 25.01
CA LYS A 18 -22.85 8.41 25.09
C LYS A 18 -23.91 7.49 24.48
N ILE A 19 -23.62 6.94 23.30
CA ILE A 19 -24.52 6.01 22.61
C ILE A 19 -24.69 4.74 23.43
N GLU A 20 -23.60 4.17 23.94
CA GLU A 20 -23.62 2.94 24.73
C GLU A 20 -24.36 3.13 26.05
N LYS A 21 -24.15 4.24 26.77
CA LYS A 21 -24.96 4.55 27.97
C LYS A 21 -26.45 4.64 27.67
N SER A 22 -26.81 5.26 26.54
CA SER A 22 -28.21 5.39 26.13
C SER A 22 -28.82 4.02 25.80
N LEU A 23 -28.09 3.17 25.07
CA LEU A 23 -28.51 1.80 24.77
C LEU A 23 -28.65 0.97 26.06
N GLN A 24 -27.68 1.06 26.98
CA GLN A 24 -27.75 0.39 28.29
C GLN A 24 -29.03 0.76 29.04
N ASN A 25 -29.37 2.04 29.11
CA ASN A 25 -30.59 2.49 29.77
C ASN A 25 -31.86 1.92 29.09
N ILE A 26 -31.90 1.91 27.75
CA ILE A 26 -33.02 1.36 26.98
C ILE A 26 -33.21 -0.13 27.29
N PHE A 27 -32.14 -0.93 27.20
CA PHE A 27 -32.23 -2.38 27.39
C PHE A 27 -32.43 -2.77 28.86
N GLN A 28 -31.94 -1.98 29.82
CA GLN A 28 -32.29 -2.13 31.23
C GLN A 28 -33.79 -1.91 31.47
N ASN A 29 -34.37 -0.87 30.87
CA ASN A 29 -35.81 -0.62 30.96
C ASN A 29 -36.64 -1.76 30.34
N ILE A 30 -36.23 -2.30 29.17
CA ILE A 30 -36.86 -3.47 28.55
C ILE A 30 -36.80 -4.69 29.49
N LYS A 31 -35.64 -4.93 30.11
CA LYS A 31 -35.44 -6.03 31.06
C LYS A 31 -36.32 -5.90 32.30
N GLN A 32 -36.40 -4.71 32.90
CA GLN A 32 -37.21 -4.46 34.09
C GLN A 32 -38.70 -4.66 33.84
N ASN A 33 -39.17 -4.29 32.65
CA ASN A 33 -40.58 -4.42 32.27
C ASN A 33 -40.99 -5.82 31.80
N ASN A 34 -40.05 -6.77 31.67
CA ASN A 34 -40.35 -8.12 31.21
C ASN A 34 -39.75 -9.17 32.16
N LYS A 35 -40.62 -9.79 32.97
CA LYS A 35 -40.24 -10.82 33.95
C LYS A 35 -39.50 -12.02 33.33
N LYS A 36 -39.73 -12.34 32.05
CA LYS A 36 -39.07 -13.44 31.34
C LYS A 36 -37.60 -13.14 31.00
N LEU A 37 -37.16 -11.88 31.06
CA LEU A 37 -35.80 -11.47 30.73
C LEU A 37 -34.89 -11.34 31.96
N LYS A 38 -35.40 -11.61 33.18
CA LYS A 38 -34.67 -11.39 34.45
C LYS A 38 -33.33 -12.12 34.50
N ASP A 39 -33.31 -13.36 34.02
CA ASP A 39 -32.13 -14.23 34.06
C ASP A 39 -31.15 -13.98 32.90
N LEU A 40 -31.54 -13.16 31.91
CA LEU A 40 -30.70 -12.83 30.76
C LEU A 40 -29.79 -11.64 31.05
N THR A 41 -28.56 -11.70 30.55
CA THR A 41 -27.64 -10.55 30.57
C THR A 41 -28.08 -9.51 29.54
N ASP A 42 -27.68 -8.25 29.74
CA ASP A 42 -27.95 -7.16 28.79
C ASP A 42 -27.49 -7.52 27.36
N LYS A 43 -26.31 -8.17 27.25
CA LYS A 43 -25.76 -8.63 25.98
C LYS A 43 -26.65 -9.68 25.29
N HIS A 44 -27.17 -10.66 26.02
CA HIS A 44 -28.10 -11.66 25.45
C HIS A 44 -29.38 -10.99 24.93
N ILE A 45 -29.94 -10.05 25.69
CA ILE A 45 -31.16 -9.33 25.30
C ILE A 45 -30.92 -8.52 24.01
N ARG A 46 -29.78 -7.85 23.90
CA ARG A 46 -29.40 -7.09 22.71
C ARG A 46 -29.20 -7.97 21.47
N GLU A 47 -28.59 -9.14 21.62
CA GLU A 47 -28.45 -10.12 20.52
C GLU A 47 -29.82 -10.64 20.05
N TYR A 48 -30.72 -11.01 20.97
CA TYR A 48 -32.08 -11.43 20.62
C TYR A 48 -32.89 -10.31 19.98
N TRP A 49 -32.77 -9.09 20.50
CA TRP A 49 -33.40 -7.92 19.90
C TRP A 49 -32.90 -7.71 18.47
N TRP A 50 -31.59 -7.81 18.23
CA TRP A 50 -31.05 -7.69 16.87
C TRP A 50 -31.58 -8.80 15.95
N ALA A 51 -31.55 -10.05 16.39
CA ALA A 51 -32.05 -11.19 15.60
C ALA A 51 -33.53 -11.01 15.19
N LEU A 52 -34.37 -10.49 16.08
CA LEU A 52 -35.79 -10.25 15.81
C LEU A 52 -36.03 -9.01 14.91
N ASN A 53 -35.20 -7.97 15.02
CA ASN A 53 -35.46 -6.68 14.38
C ASN A 53 -34.58 -6.39 13.15
N ARG A 54 -33.56 -7.20 12.84
CA ARG A 54 -32.65 -6.99 11.70
C ARG A 54 -33.36 -6.85 10.36
N LYS A 55 -34.51 -7.51 10.19
CA LYS A 55 -35.38 -7.38 9.01
C LYS A 55 -35.93 -5.96 8.85
N GLU A 56 -36.50 -5.40 9.92
CA GLU A 56 -37.06 -4.04 9.88
C GLU A 56 -35.95 -2.99 9.74
N VAL A 57 -34.79 -3.23 10.36
CA VAL A 57 -33.60 -2.38 10.18
C VAL A 57 -33.12 -2.41 8.72
N TRP A 58 -33.08 -3.58 8.06
CA TRP A 58 -32.72 -3.70 6.65
C TRP A 58 -33.71 -2.98 5.74
N LYS A 59 -35.00 -3.11 6.00
CA LYS A 59 -36.05 -2.41 5.27
C LYS A 59 -35.88 -0.89 5.38
N ALA A 60 -35.62 -0.37 6.58
CA ALA A 60 -35.32 1.05 6.77
C ALA A 60 -34.02 1.48 6.04
N LEU A 61 -32.96 0.68 6.13
CA LEU A 61 -31.66 0.96 5.47
C LEU A 61 -31.78 1.04 3.94
N THR A 62 -32.62 0.17 3.36
CA THR A 62 -32.79 0.06 1.90
C THR A 62 -33.90 0.96 1.34
N CYS A 63 -34.51 1.82 2.16
CA CYS A 63 -35.67 2.65 1.79
C CYS A 63 -35.40 3.59 0.61
N SER A 64 -34.16 4.03 0.42
CA SER A 64 -33.77 4.99 -0.64
C SER A 64 -32.70 4.46 -1.59
N VAL A 65 -32.55 3.14 -1.66
CA VAL A 65 -31.63 2.50 -2.60
C VAL A 65 -32.15 2.70 -4.05
N PRO A 66 -31.29 2.79 -5.07
CA PRO A 66 -31.75 2.83 -6.47
C PRO A 66 -32.52 1.56 -6.88
N TYR A 67 -33.44 1.68 -7.83
CA TYR A 67 -34.26 0.55 -8.31
C TYR A 67 -33.41 -0.66 -8.73
N GLU A 68 -32.44 -0.44 -9.62
CA GLU A 68 -31.59 -1.49 -10.20
C GLU A 68 -30.38 -1.87 -9.33
N ALA A 69 -30.43 -1.57 -8.03
CA ALA A 69 -29.43 -2.07 -7.10
C ALA A 69 -29.82 -3.44 -6.57
N TYR A 70 -28.87 -4.37 -6.59
CA TYR A 70 -29.05 -5.74 -6.12
C TYR A 70 -27.91 -6.10 -5.17
N TYR A 71 -28.19 -6.95 -4.18
CA TYR A 71 -27.18 -7.54 -3.32
C TYR A 71 -26.79 -8.91 -3.86
N PHE A 72 -25.51 -9.12 -4.15
CA PHE A 72 -24.99 -10.38 -4.70
C PHE A 72 -24.16 -11.12 -3.66
N THR A 73 -24.32 -12.44 -3.58
CA THR A 73 -23.38 -13.31 -2.88
C THR A 73 -22.93 -14.45 -3.77
N TYR A 74 -21.66 -14.82 -3.58
CA TYR A 74 -21.04 -15.97 -4.23
C TYR A 74 -21.00 -17.12 -3.25
N LYS A 75 -21.47 -18.28 -3.69
CA LYS A 75 -21.25 -19.55 -2.98
C LYS A 75 -20.04 -20.27 -3.56
N SER A 76 -19.46 -21.16 -2.76
CA SER A 76 -18.23 -21.92 -3.07
C SER A 76 -18.34 -22.81 -4.32
N ASP A 77 -19.54 -23.05 -4.82
CA ASP A 77 -19.89 -23.88 -5.97
C ASP A 77 -20.15 -23.06 -7.25
N ASN A 78 -19.66 -21.81 -7.32
CA ASN A 78 -19.89 -20.86 -8.42
C ASN A 78 -21.36 -20.41 -8.61
N PHE A 79 -22.28 -20.78 -7.71
CA PHE A 79 -23.63 -20.25 -7.77
C PHE A 79 -23.67 -18.82 -7.26
N ARG A 80 -24.26 -17.94 -8.07
CA ARG A 80 -24.56 -16.56 -7.71
C ARG A 80 -25.99 -16.52 -7.19
N THR A 81 -26.15 -16.05 -5.96
CA THR A 81 -27.48 -15.64 -5.48
C THR A 81 -27.53 -14.13 -5.45
N PHE A 82 -28.67 -13.57 -5.81
CA PHE A 82 -28.91 -12.15 -5.80
C PHE A 82 -30.27 -11.86 -5.18
N SER A 83 -30.37 -10.73 -4.48
CA SER A 83 -31.67 -10.19 -4.08
C SER A 83 -32.43 -9.69 -5.29
N GLY A 84 -33.71 -9.40 -5.14
CA GLY A 84 -34.46 -8.56 -6.06
C GLY A 84 -34.02 -7.09 -6.02
N TYR A 85 -34.76 -6.25 -6.74
CA TYR A 85 -34.58 -4.80 -6.82
C TYR A 85 -34.49 -4.14 -5.44
N TRP A 86 -33.89 -2.93 -5.39
CA TRP A 86 -33.67 -2.19 -4.14
C TRP A 86 -32.93 -2.99 -3.06
N CYS A 87 -31.98 -3.84 -3.46
CA CYS A 87 -31.25 -4.72 -2.56
C CYS A 87 -32.17 -5.62 -1.70
N GLY A 88 -33.28 -6.11 -2.27
CA GLY A 88 -34.20 -7.01 -1.59
C GLY A 88 -35.12 -6.35 -0.57
N HIS A 89 -35.39 -5.04 -0.71
CA HIS A 89 -36.21 -4.26 0.24
C HIS A 89 -37.56 -4.91 0.58
N TYR A 90 -38.21 -5.55 -0.40
CA TYR A 90 -39.53 -6.19 -0.24
C TYR A 90 -39.48 -7.71 -0.03
N GLU A 91 -38.29 -8.32 0.09
CA GLU A 91 -38.12 -9.78 0.16
C GLU A 91 -38.21 -10.34 1.58
N GLY A 92 -38.38 -9.46 2.57
CA GLY A 92 -38.50 -9.82 3.96
C GLY A 92 -37.16 -10.12 4.61
N ALA A 93 -36.55 -11.27 4.35
CA ALA A 93 -35.27 -11.63 4.96
C ALA A 93 -34.11 -10.82 4.34
N PRO A 94 -33.21 -10.20 5.14
CA PRO A 94 -32.04 -9.52 4.58
C PRO A 94 -31.17 -10.50 3.77
N PRO A 95 -30.69 -10.12 2.57
CA PRO A 95 -29.90 -10.99 1.71
C PRO A 95 -28.43 -11.15 2.18
N THR A 96 -28.08 -10.58 3.34
CA THR A 96 -26.72 -10.58 3.90
C THR A 96 -26.67 -11.18 5.29
N ASN A 97 -25.50 -11.72 5.66
CA ASN A 97 -25.16 -12.15 7.02
C ASN A 97 -23.89 -11.45 7.53
N LEU A 98 -23.52 -10.30 6.97
CA LEU A 98 -22.36 -9.52 7.43
C LEU A 98 -22.50 -9.07 8.88
N ASP A 99 -23.72 -8.80 9.35
CA ASP A 99 -23.99 -8.56 10.77
C ASP A 99 -23.68 -9.77 11.67
N TYR A 100 -23.37 -10.93 11.10
CA TYR A 100 -22.88 -12.12 11.77
C TYR A 100 -21.41 -12.43 11.38
N VAL A 101 -20.64 -11.48 10.88
CA VAL A 101 -19.19 -11.63 10.70
C VAL A 101 -18.49 -10.80 11.79
N PRO A 102 -17.37 -11.24 12.39
CA PRO A 102 -16.58 -10.40 13.28
C PRO A 102 -16.26 -9.03 12.65
N GLN A 103 -16.43 -7.95 13.41
CA GLN A 103 -16.27 -6.58 12.89
C GLN A 103 -14.88 -6.34 12.30
N PHE A 104 -13.83 -6.87 12.92
CA PHE A 104 -12.47 -6.77 12.42
C PHE A 104 -12.34 -7.33 10.99
N LEU A 105 -12.87 -8.53 10.73
CA LEU A 105 -12.80 -9.16 9.42
C LEU A 105 -13.56 -8.35 8.36
N ARG A 106 -14.73 -7.80 8.71
CA ARG A 106 -15.47 -6.91 7.80
C ARG A 106 -14.70 -5.64 7.47
N TRP A 107 -14.06 -5.02 8.45
CA TRP A 107 -13.26 -3.82 8.22
C TRP A 107 -11.99 -4.11 7.44
N PHE A 108 -11.40 -5.30 7.60
CA PHE A 108 -10.24 -5.69 6.82
C PHE A 108 -10.63 -5.95 5.35
N ASP A 109 -11.76 -6.63 5.12
CA ASP A 109 -12.34 -6.81 3.77
C ASP A 109 -12.69 -5.46 3.11
N GLU A 110 -13.40 -4.58 3.84
CA GLU A 110 -13.75 -3.23 3.39
C GLU A 110 -12.50 -2.39 3.08
N TRP A 111 -11.49 -2.44 3.95
CA TRP A 111 -10.21 -1.77 3.74
C TRP A 111 -9.52 -2.28 2.46
N GLY A 112 -9.52 -3.59 2.22
CA GLY A 112 -8.92 -4.18 1.02
C GLY A 112 -9.59 -3.68 -0.25
N GLU A 113 -10.91 -3.73 -0.31
CA GLU A 113 -11.69 -3.24 -1.46
C GLU A 113 -11.50 -1.74 -1.70
N GLU A 114 -11.57 -0.92 -0.65
CA GLU A 114 -11.38 0.53 -0.75
C GLU A 114 -9.93 0.90 -1.11
N PHE A 115 -8.94 0.20 -0.57
CA PHE A 115 -7.54 0.34 -0.98
C PHE A 115 -7.40 0.10 -2.47
N CYS A 116 -7.92 -1.02 -2.99
CA CYS A 116 -7.84 -1.36 -4.40
C CYS A 116 -8.54 -0.31 -5.27
N ARG A 117 -9.75 0.13 -4.90
CA ARG A 117 -10.51 1.15 -5.62
C ARG A 117 -9.78 2.49 -5.67
N ILE A 118 -9.30 2.96 -4.53
CA ILE A 118 -8.62 4.26 -4.40
C ILE A 118 -7.24 4.21 -5.06
N LYS A 119 -6.51 3.09 -4.93
CA LYS A 119 -5.22 2.88 -5.61
C LYS A 119 -5.40 3.06 -7.12
N LYS A 120 -6.40 2.39 -7.72
CA LYS A 120 -6.72 2.53 -9.14
C LYS A 120 -6.99 3.97 -9.56
N MET A 121 -7.74 4.72 -8.75
CA MET A 121 -8.02 6.14 -9.01
C MET A 121 -6.76 7.01 -8.90
N LYS A 122 -5.98 6.87 -7.84
CA LYS A 122 -4.77 7.66 -7.61
C LYS A 122 -3.69 7.35 -8.64
N PHE A 123 -3.53 6.09 -9.03
CA PHE A 123 -2.65 5.67 -10.10
C PHE A 123 -3.01 6.36 -11.42
N LYS A 124 -4.30 6.36 -11.82
CA LYS A 124 -4.74 7.04 -13.05
C LYS A 124 -4.41 8.53 -13.04
N LEU A 125 -4.59 9.20 -11.90
CA LEU A 125 -4.22 10.61 -11.73
C LEU A 125 -2.70 10.83 -11.84
N ALA A 126 -1.89 9.99 -11.20
CA ALA A 126 -0.44 10.07 -11.28
C ALA A 126 0.07 9.78 -12.71
N LYS A 127 -0.44 8.72 -13.35
CA LYS A 127 -0.13 8.37 -14.75
C LYS A 127 -0.43 9.54 -15.68
N GLY A 128 -1.65 10.09 -15.65
CA GLY A 128 -2.05 11.18 -16.53
C GLY A 128 -1.28 12.49 -16.30
N ALA A 129 -0.79 12.74 -15.09
CA ALA A 129 0.05 13.90 -14.78
C ALA A 129 1.52 13.72 -15.22
N CYS A 130 1.99 12.48 -15.32
CA CYS A 130 3.40 12.16 -15.57
C CYS A 130 3.69 11.65 -17.00
N ARG A 131 2.73 11.00 -17.65
CA ARG A 131 2.87 10.42 -18.98
C ARG A 131 1.68 10.74 -19.86
N ASP A 132 1.96 11.31 -21.02
CA ASP A 132 1.00 11.49 -22.10
C ASP A 132 1.78 11.52 -23.42
N ASP A 133 1.83 10.38 -24.10
CA ASP A 133 2.58 10.24 -25.35
C ASP A 133 2.04 11.14 -26.46
N SER A 134 0.74 11.50 -26.42
CA SER A 134 0.14 12.42 -27.40
C SER A 134 0.63 13.86 -27.27
N LYS A 135 1.28 14.19 -26.14
CA LYS A 135 1.78 15.51 -25.80
C LYS A 135 3.29 15.53 -25.54
N ASP A 136 4.01 14.44 -25.89
CA ASP A 136 5.42 14.23 -25.54
C ASP A 136 5.71 14.50 -24.06
N LEU A 137 4.76 14.14 -23.18
CA LEU A 137 4.87 14.36 -21.75
C LEU A 137 5.53 13.16 -21.09
N TYR A 138 6.78 13.33 -20.64
CA TYR A 138 7.48 12.34 -19.83
C TYR A 138 8.17 13.02 -18.64
N CYS A 139 7.47 13.09 -17.50
CA CYS A 139 7.94 13.73 -16.29
C CYS A 139 8.43 12.76 -15.20
N SER A 140 9.37 13.18 -14.37
CA SER A 140 9.77 12.42 -13.18
C SER A 140 9.00 12.80 -11.94
N HIS A 141 9.06 11.93 -10.94
CA HIS A 141 8.64 12.19 -9.56
C HIS A 141 9.08 13.56 -9.01
N ASN A 142 10.27 14.02 -9.38
CA ASN A 142 10.86 15.26 -8.88
C ASN A 142 10.54 16.49 -9.75
N GLY A 143 9.67 16.34 -10.76
CA GLY A 143 9.22 17.42 -11.62
C GLY A 143 10.16 17.77 -12.77
N TYR A 144 11.13 16.90 -13.08
CA TYR A 144 11.98 17.05 -14.26
C TYR A 144 11.29 16.50 -15.51
N ASP A 145 11.46 17.18 -16.64
CA ASP A 145 11.10 16.69 -17.97
C ASP A 145 12.18 15.75 -18.49
N CYS A 146 11.87 14.46 -18.57
CA CYS A 146 12.82 13.42 -18.96
C CYS A 146 13.10 13.37 -20.47
N THR A 147 12.31 14.08 -21.29
CA THR A 147 12.62 14.24 -22.72
C THR A 147 13.83 15.16 -22.93
N LYS A 148 14.10 16.03 -21.95
CA LYS A 148 15.23 16.97 -21.95
C LYS A 148 16.27 16.66 -20.88
N THR A 149 15.89 15.92 -19.84
CA THR A 149 16.77 15.60 -18.71
C THR A 149 17.63 14.38 -19.03
N ILE A 150 18.95 14.56 -18.94
CA ILE A 150 19.96 13.52 -19.08
C ILE A 150 20.84 13.58 -17.83
N ARG A 151 20.53 12.76 -16.83
CA ARG A 151 21.18 12.78 -15.51
C ARG A 151 22.68 12.52 -15.59
N ASN A 152 23.11 11.59 -16.45
CA ASN A 152 24.55 11.29 -16.61
C ASN A 152 25.33 12.43 -17.30
N LYS A 153 24.64 13.42 -17.85
CA LYS A 153 25.24 14.64 -18.42
C LYS A 153 24.89 15.90 -17.60
N ASP A 154 24.28 15.73 -16.42
CA ASP A 154 23.78 16.79 -15.50
C ASP A 154 22.83 17.78 -16.16
N ILE A 155 22.17 17.34 -17.21
CA ILE A 155 21.13 18.11 -17.84
C ILE A 155 19.88 17.80 -17.05
N CYS A 156 19.51 18.67 -16.12
CA CYS A 156 18.35 18.51 -15.25
C CYS A 156 17.35 19.64 -15.51
N ILE A 157 16.36 19.38 -16.37
CA ILE A 157 15.42 20.41 -16.83
C ILE A 157 14.08 20.26 -16.11
N ARG A 158 13.72 21.27 -15.32
CA ARG A 158 12.38 21.38 -14.73
C ARG A 158 11.50 22.22 -15.63
N GLU A 159 10.29 21.73 -15.89
CA GLU A 159 9.28 22.46 -16.63
C GLU A 159 7.98 22.54 -15.83
N SER A 160 7.23 23.63 -16.00
CA SER A 160 5.94 23.83 -15.34
C SER A 160 4.98 22.67 -15.59
N LYS A 161 4.97 22.12 -16.81
CA LYS A 161 4.16 20.95 -17.20
C LYS A 161 4.43 19.69 -16.35
N CYS A 162 5.64 19.55 -15.79
CA CYS A 162 6.03 18.43 -14.93
C CYS A 162 5.81 18.69 -13.43
N THR A 163 5.36 19.88 -13.05
CA THR A 163 5.09 20.19 -11.64
C THR A 163 3.92 19.38 -11.11
N ASP A 164 2.89 19.15 -11.93
CA ASP A 164 1.72 18.36 -11.53
C ASP A 164 2.11 16.89 -11.28
N CYS A 165 2.98 16.31 -12.12
CA CYS A 165 3.54 14.98 -11.88
C CYS A 165 4.17 14.87 -10.48
N SER A 166 5.02 15.84 -10.10
CA SER A 166 5.66 15.82 -8.78
C SER A 166 4.65 15.89 -7.63
N THR A 167 3.66 16.77 -7.74
CA THR A 167 2.63 16.91 -6.70
C THR A 167 1.78 15.64 -6.58
N LYS A 168 1.30 15.09 -7.70
CA LYS A 168 0.45 13.88 -7.70
C LYS A 168 1.22 12.66 -7.20
N CYS A 169 2.47 12.49 -7.62
CA CYS A 169 3.30 11.38 -7.18
C CYS A 169 3.59 11.43 -5.68
N LYS A 170 3.98 12.60 -5.14
CA LYS A 170 4.21 12.76 -3.69
C LYS A 170 2.97 12.44 -2.86
N LEU A 171 1.81 12.93 -3.28
CA LEU A 171 0.54 12.63 -2.60
C LEU A 171 0.14 11.16 -2.73
N TYR A 172 0.52 10.50 -3.83
CA TYR A 172 0.30 9.07 -4.01
C TYR A 172 1.22 8.26 -3.09
N GLU A 173 2.51 8.57 -3.04
CA GLU A 173 3.51 7.91 -2.17
C GLU A 173 3.15 8.06 -0.68
N ILE A 174 2.82 9.27 -0.22
CA ILE A 174 2.39 9.49 1.17
C ILE A 174 1.17 8.64 1.52
N TRP A 175 0.19 8.59 0.62
CA TRP A 175 -0.99 7.76 0.81
C TRP A 175 -0.64 6.27 0.84
N LEU A 176 0.19 5.79 -0.10
CA LEU A 176 0.64 4.39 -0.13
C LEU A 176 1.38 3.99 1.15
N GLY A 177 2.27 4.84 1.66
CA GLY A 177 2.98 4.60 2.93
C GLY A 177 2.02 4.43 4.11
N ASN A 178 1.02 5.32 4.23
CA ASN A 178 -0.02 5.21 5.25
C ASN A 178 -0.84 3.91 5.13
N GLN A 179 -1.17 3.50 3.89
CA GLN A 179 -1.88 2.24 3.64
C GLN A 179 -1.02 1.02 3.97
N GLN A 180 0.29 1.08 3.69
CA GLN A 180 1.22 0.02 4.04
C GLN A 180 1.29 -0.19 5.57
N GLU A 181 1.28 0.90 6.34
CA GLU A 181 1.25 0.82 7.81
C GLU A 181 -0.09 0.24 8.31
N ALA A 182 -1.22 0.71 7.77
CA ALA A 182 -2.54 0.18 8.10
C ALA A 182 -2.64 -1.33 7.81
N PHE A 183 -2.13 -1.76 6.66
CA PHE A 183 -2.08 -3.17 6.26
C PHE A 183 -1.25 -4.03 7.22
N LYS A 184 -0.04 -3.55 7.60
CA LYS A 184 0.82 -4.24 8.59
C LYS A 184 0.06 -4.46 9.90
N LYS A 185 -0.59 -3.41 10.42
CA LYS A 185 -1.39 -3.49 11.65
C LYS A 185 -2.56 -4.47 11.53
N GLN A 186 -3.26 -4.48 10.40
CA GLN A 186 -4.36 -5.41 10.16
C GLN A 186 -3.88 -6.87 10.07
N LYS A 187 -2.75 -7.15 9.40
CA LYS A 187 -2.14 -8.49 9.36
C LYS A 187 -1.75 -9.00 10.74
N GLU A 188 -1.18 -8.13 11.57
CA GLU A 188 -0.86 -8.48 12.96
C GLU A 188 -2.12 -8.73 13.78
N MET A 189 -3.16 -7.90 13.59
CA MET A 189 -4.43 -8.05 14.29
C MET A 189 -5.14 -9.34 13.90
N TYR A 190 -5.12 -9.74 12.63
CA TYR A 190 -5.70 -11.01 12.18
C TYR A 190 -5.06 -12.20 12.90
N LYS A 191 -3.73 -12.23 12.98
CA LYS A 191 -3.00 -13.26 13.71
C LYS A 191 -3.42 -13.28 15.20
N LYS A 192 -3.47 -12.11 15.84
CA LYS A 192 -3.86 -11.97 17.25
C LYS A 192 -5.29 -12.42 17.50
N GLU A 193 -6.24 -12.10 16.63
CA GLU A 193 -7.63 -12.52 16.76
C GLU A 193 -7.76 -14.05 16.66
N ILE A 194 -7.13 -14.66 15.66
CA ILE A 194 -7.10 -16.12 15.50
C ILE A 194 -6.52 -16.79 16.76
N GLU A 195 -5.36 -16.34 17.24
CA GLU A 195 -4.74 -16.87 18.47
C GLU A 195 -5.63 -16.65 19.70
N ALA A 196 -6.19 -15.45 19.87
CA ALA A 196 -6.99 -15.08 21.02
C ALA A 196 -8.28 -15.89 21.12
N TYR A 197 -8.99 -16.15 20.03
CA TYR A 197 -10.23 -16.92 20.06
C TYR A 197 -10.00 -18.43 20.21
N LEU A 198 -8.83 -18.93 19.80
CA LEU A 198 -8.51 -20.36 19.77
C LEU A 198 -7.65 -20.86 20.94
N SER A 199 -7.07 -19.98 21.77
CA SER A 199 -6.30 -20.40 22.94
C SER A 199 -7.21 -20.95 24.06
N GLU A 200 -6.78 -22.08 24.64
CA GLU A 200 -7.44 -22.75 25.78
C GLU A 200 -7.12 -22.09 27.13
N GLU A 201 -6.17 -21.14 27.19
CA GLU A 201 -5.85 -20.37 28.39
C GLU A 201 -6.97 -19.38 28.71
N ASN A 202 -7.91 -19.87 29.51
CA ASN A 202 -8.95 -19.13 30.19
C ASN A 202 -8.36 -17.94 30.98
N LYS A 203 -8.69 -16.71 30.56
CA LYS A 203 -8.80 -15.58 31.50
C LYS A 203 -10.28 -15.29 31.78
N PRO A 204 -10.83 -15.76 32.91
CA PRO A 204 -12.08 -15.22 33.43
C PRO A 204 -11.79 -13.78 33.90
N GLY A 205 -12.28 -12.77 33.17
CA GLY A 205 -12.18 -11.38 33.62
C GLY A 205 -12.08 -10.27 32.56
N SER A 206 -11.86 -10.56 31.27
CA SER A 206 -12.08 -9.54 30.23
C SER A 206 -13.50 -9.72 29.69
N ASN A 207 -14.35 -8.71 29.82
CA ASN A 207 -15.77 -8.79 29.47
C ASN A 207 -16.00 -9.22 27.99
N ILE A 208 -16.18 -10.53 27.86
CA ILE A 208 -16.96 -11.27 26.87
C ILE A 208 -16.34 -11.35 25.46
N LYS A 209 -15.48 -12.37 25.24
CA LYS A 209 -15.39 -13.06 23.93
C LYS A 209 -16.84 -13.30 23.48
N ASN A 210 -17.29 -12.66 22.41
CA ASN A 210 -18.62 -12.94 21.87
C ASN A 210 -18.62 -14.44 21.51
N GLU A 211 -19.45 -15.26 22.18
CA GLU A 211 -19.55 -16.69 21.90
C GLU A 211 -19.78 -16.95 20.42
N TYR A 212 -20.55 -16.07 19.79
CA TYR A 212 -20.77 -16.05 18.36
C TYR A 212 -19.46 -15.85 17.54
N TYR A 213 -18.60 -14.91 17.92
CA TYR A 213 -17.30 -14.72 17.25
C TYR A 213 -16.35 -15.89 17.50
N LYS A 214 -16.41 -16.51 18.68
CA LYS A 214 -15.64 -17.74 18.95
C LYS A 214 -16.02 -18.84 17.97
N GLN A 215 -17.32 -19.12 17.83
CA GLN A 215 -17.82 -20.11 16.86
C GLN A 215 -17.44 -19.76 15.42
N PHE A 216 -17.43 -18.47 15.07
CA PHE A 216 -16.99 -18.03 13.76
C PHE A 216 -15.50 -18.35 13.51
N TYR A 217 -14.63 -17.99 14.44
CA TYR A 217 -13.18 -18.23 14.31
C TYR A 217 -12.81 -19.72 14.43
N GLU A 218 -13.55 -20.50 15.23
CA GLU A 218 -13.43 -21.97 15.27
C GLU A 218 -13.72 -22.57 13.88
N LYS A 219 -14.85 -22.20 13.26
CA LYS A 219 -15.16 -22.61 11.88
C LYS A 219 -14.16 -22.10 10.86
N LEU A 220 -13.70 -20.86 11.00
CA LEU A 220 -12.68 -20.28 10.11
C LEU A 220 -11.37 -21.08 10.17
N LYS A 221 -10.98 -21.56 11.35
CA LYS A 221 -9.78 -22.39 11.55
C LYS A 221 -9.89 -23.77 10.88
N GLU A 222 -11.09 -24.35 10.85
CA GLU A 222 -11.35 -25.61 10.15
C GLU A 222 -11.20 -25.50 8.62
N THR A 223 -11.14 -24.27 8.10
CA THR A 223 -10.90 -24.00 6.69
C THR A 223 -9.43 -23.66 6.39
N GLN A 224 -9.10 -23.57 5.11
CA GLN A 224 -7.79 -23.11 4.66
C GLN A 224 -7.44 -21.67 5.10
N TYR A 225 -8.42 -20.88 5.55
CA TYR A 225 -8.21 -19.46 5.90
C TYR A 225 -7.66 -19.24 7.31
N ALA A 226 -7.27 -20.30 8.03
CA ALA A 226 -6.62 -20.19 9.33
C ALA A 226 -5.32 -19.34 9.29
N THR A 227 -4.65 -19.26 8.13
CA THR A 227 -3.44 -18.48 7.94
C THR A 227 -3.72 -17.12 7.29
N ASN A 228 -2.93 -16.12 7.68
CA ASN A 228 -2.94 -14.80 7.05
C ASN A 228 -2.88 -14.90 5.52
N ASP A 229 -1.97 -15.72 4.99
CA ASP A 229 -1.73 -15.77 3.54
C ASP A 229 -2.95 -16.24 2.77
N ASN A 230 -3.72 -17.21 3.29
CA ASN A 230 -4.92 -17.67 2.62
C ASN A 230 -6.08 -16.68 2.74
N PHE A 231 -6.17 -15.93 3.84
CA PHE A 231 -7.13 -14.82 3.94
C PHE A 231 -6.80 -13.69 2.96
N LEU A 232 -5.52 -13.33 2.81
CA LEU A 232 -5.08 -12.31 1.87
C LEU A 232 -5.39 -12.66 0.40
N LYS A 233 -5.40 -13.96 0.06
CA LYS A 233 -5.88 -14.41 -1.26
C LYS A 233 -7.34 -14.05 -1.50
N LEU A 234 -8.20 -14.12 -0.47
CA LEU A 234 -9.59 -13.67 -0.60
C LEU A 234 -9.69 -12.17 -0.85
N LEU A 235 -8.84 -11.36 -0.20
CA LEU A 235 -8.80 -9.92 -0.46
C LEU A 235 -8.39 -9.61 -1.91
N ASN A 236 -7.44 -10.36 -2.48
CA ASN A 236 -7.08 -10.25 -3.90
C ASN A 236 -8.25 -10.55 -4.84
N GLU A 237 -9.19 -11.39 -4.38
CA GLU A 237 -10.39 -11.76 -5.11
C GLU A 237 -11.54 -10.76 -5.01
N GLY A 238 -11.37 -9.68 -4.25
CA GLY A 238 -12.33 -8.58 -4.13
C GLY A 238 -12.68 -7.97 -5.50
N LYS A 239 -13.86 -7.35 -5.61
CA LYS A 239 -14.36 -6.80 -6.88
C LYS A 239 -13.43 -5.74 -7.44
N TYR A 240 -12.91 -4.86 -6.58
CA TYR A 240 -12.00 -3.80 -7.00
C TYR A 240 -10.54 -4.24 -7.04
N CYS A 241 -10.18 -5.29 -6.30
CA CYS A 241 -8.84 -5.86 -6.33
C CYS A 241 -8.60 -6.76 -7.56
N LYS A 242 -9.65 -7.45 -8.04
CA LYS A 242 -9.62 -8.20 -9.29
C LYS A 242 -9.35 -7.29 -10.49
N GLY A 243 -8.57 -7.83 -11.43
CA GLY A 243 -8.14 -7.13 -12.64
C GLY A 243 -7.03 -6.12 -12.38
N GLY A 244 -5.88 -6.35 -13.03
CA GLY A 244 -4.76 -5.41 -13.02
C GLY A 244 -5.10 -4.09 -13.70
N LEU A 245 -4.23 -3.09 -13.53
CA LEU A 245 -4.28 -1.85 -14.30
C LEU A 245 -3.27 -1.94 -15.43
N GLU A 246 -3.65 -1.46 -16.61
CA GLU A 246 -2.72 -1.38 -17.73
C GLU A 246 -1.57 -0.40 -17.41
N GLY A 247 -0.35 -0.94 -17.33
CA GLY A 247 0.84 -0.21 -16.91
C GLY A 247 1.10 -0.19 -15.39
N GLU A 248 0.47 -1.07 -14.61
CA GLU A 248 0.84 -1.34 -13.21
C GLU A 248 0.83 -2.85 -12.92
N SER A 249 1.66 -3.29 -11.97
CA SER A 249 1.61 -4.66 -11.48
C SER A 249 0.21 -5.00 -10.94
N PRO A 250 -0.26 -6.24 -11.12
CA PRO A 250 -1.50 -6.71 -10.52
C PRO A 250 -1.51 -6.50 -9.00
N ILE A 251 -2.68 -6.21 -8.43
CA ILE A 251 -2.81 -6.09 -6.98
C ILE A 251 -2.71 -7.49 -6.36
N ASN A 252 -1.70 -7.69 -5.52
CA ASN A 252 -1.48 -8.92 -4.78
C ASN A 252 -0.98 -8.66 -3.34
N PHE A 253 -1.86 -8.79 -2.35
CA PHE A 253 -1.55 -8.64 -0.93
C PHE A 253 -0.56 -9.69 -0.37
N ASN A 254 -0.31 -10.78 -1.11
CA ASN A 254 0.64 -11.83 -0.75
C ASN A 254 2.03 -11.61 -1.36
N GLU A 255 2.21 -10.60 -2.22
CA GLU A 255 3.49 -10.37 -2.89
C GLU A 255 4.61 -10.08 -1.89
N THR A 256 5.67 -10.86 -1.99
CA THR A 256 6.88 -10.74 -1.18
C THR A 256 8.04 -10.29 -2.08
N GLY A 257 8.70 -9.19 -1.73
CA GLY A 257 9.80 -8.61 -2.50
C GLY A 257 9.86 -7.09 -2.41
N ASP A 258 10.85 -6.50 -3.08
CA ASP A 258 11.12 -5.06 -3.01
C ASP A 258 10.08 -4.22 -3.78
N LYS A 259 9.41 -4.81 -4.77
CA LYS A 259 8.41 -4.16 -5.63
C LYS A 259 7.00 -4.75 -5.46
N GLY A 260 6.49 -4.72 -4.23
CA GLY A 260 5.14 -5.19 -3.91
C GLY A 260 4.03 -4.18 -4.19
N ILE A 261 2.80 -4.48 -3.75
CA ILE A 261 1.62 -3.62 -3.91
C ILE A 261 1.71 -2.20 -3.32
N PHE A 262 2.66 -1.94 -2.43
CA PHE A 262 2.88 -0.62 -1.85
C PHE A 262 4.06 0.12 -2.49
N TYR A 263 4.66 -0.45 -3.54
CA TYR A 263 5.70 0.21 -4.32
C TYR A 263 5.09 1.31 -5.19
N ARG A 264 5.84 2.39 -5.37
CA ARG A 264 5.47 3.56 -6.15
C ARG A 264 5.34 3.18 -7.60
N SER A 265 4.45 3.90 -8.27
CA SER A 265 4.18 3.69 -9.69
C SER A 265 5.44 3.84 -10.53
N GLU A 266 5.55 3.07 -11.60
CA GLU A 266 6.58 3.24 -12.64
C GLU A 266 6.55 4.65 -13.28
N TYR A 267 5.38 5.31 -13.24
CA TYR A 267 5.22 6.69 -13.70
C TYR A 267 5.71 7.73 -12.70
N CYS A 268 5.88 7.33 -11.43
CA CYS A 268 6.43 8.13 -10.35
C CYS A 268 7.89 7.79 -10.04
N GLN A 269 8.65 7.41 -11.07
CA GLN A 269 10.09 7.20 -10.94
C GLN A 269 10.86 8.49 -11.28
N VAL A 270 12.14 8.52 -10.88
CA VAL A 270 13.09 9.53 -11.39
C VAL A 270 13.32 9.34 -12.89
N CYS A 271 13.82 10.37 -13.56
CA CYS A 271 14.15 10.24 -14.99
C CYS A 271 15.20 9.13 -15.20
N PRO A 272 15.11 8.37 -16.30
CA PRO A 272 16.18 7.46 -16.69
C PRO A 272 17.51 8.23 -16.79
N HIS A 273 18.61 7.54 -16.50
CA HIS A 273 19.94 8.14 -16.49
C HIS A 273 20.29 8.85 -17.81
N CYS A 274 19.82 8.30 -18.93
CA CYS A 274 20.04 8.81 -20.28
C CYS A 274 18.84 9.52 -20.91
N GLY A 275 17.85 9.89 -20.09
CA GLY A 275 16.60 10.47 -20.57
C GLY A 275 15.76 9.46 -21.36
N VAL A 276 14.86 9.98 -22.19
CA VAL A 276 13.98 9.19 -23.05
C VAL A 276 14.08 9.65 -24.49
N VAL A 277 13.78 8.74 -25.42
CA VAL A 277 13.60 9.06 -26.84
C VAL A 277 12.13 8.85 -27.17
N CYS A 278 11.48 9.90 -27.66
CA CYS A 278 10.08 9.88 -28.07
C CYS A 278 9.99 9.82 -29.60
N ASN A 279 9.46 8.71 -30.13
CA ASN A 279 9.27 8.49 -31.56
C ASN A 279 7.84 8.01 -31.81
N ASN A 280 7.16 8.59 -32.81
CA ASN A 280 5.83 8.15 -33.27
C ASN A 280 4.79 7.95 -32.15
N GLY A 281 4.76 8.85 -31.15
CA GLY A 281 3.80 8.77 -30.05
C GLY A 281 4.12 7.67 -29.03
N SER A 282 5.40 7.34 -28.84
CA SER A 282 5.86 6.53 -27.71
C SER A 282 7.23 7.00 -27.23
N CYS A 283 7.37 7.17 -25.92
CA CYS A 283 8.63 7.52 -25.27
C CYS A 283 9.26 6.31 -24.57
N ILE A 284 10.45 5.91 -25.01
CA ILE A 284 11.21 4.81 -24.41
C ILE A 284 12.45 5.32 -23.70
N ALA A 285 12.79 4.72 -22.56
CA ALA A 285 14.04 5.01 -21.86
C ALA A 285 15.23 4.74 -22.77
N ASN A 286 16.13 5.71 -22.87
CA ASN A 286 17.32 5.55 -23.69
C ASN A 286 18.25 4.54 -23.00
N PRO A 287 18.76 3.51 -23.70
CA PRO A 287 19.64 2.53 -23.09
C PRO A 287 20.87 3.21 -22.47
N ASN A 288 21.27 2.73 -21.30
CA ASN A 288 22.46 3.21 -20.60
C ASN A 288 23.55 2.12 -20.52
N ASN A 289 23.65 1.28 -21.55
CA ASN A 289 24.50 0.09 -21.59
C ASN A 289 26.02 0.41 -21.44
N ASP A 290 26.39 1.66 -21.69
CA ASP A 290 27.77 2.15 -21.63
C ASP A 290 28.02 3.08 -20.42
N GLY A 291 27.01 3.26 -19.55
CA GLY A 291 27.06 4.19 -18.43
C GLY A 291 27.09 5.68 -18.82
N ASN A 292 27.16 6.01 -20.11
CA ASN A 292 27.52 7.33 -20.64
C ASN A 292 26.58 7.83 -21.75
N CYS A 293 25.47 7.14 -21.98
CA CYS A 293 24.42 7.53 -22.94
C CYS A 293 24.92 7.63 -24.38
N GLY A 294 25.73 6.67 -24.82
CA GLY A 294 26.32 6.60 -26.16
C GLY A 294 27.58 7.44 -26.36
N ASN A 295 28.08 8.12 -25.31
CA ASN A 295 29.32 8.87 -25.38
C ASN A 295 30.51 7.98 -25.02
N ASN A 296 31.51 7.91 -25.90
CA ASN A 296 32.82 7.31 -25.58
C ASN A 296 33.60 8.21 -24.60
N VAL A 297 33.18 8.26 -23.34
CA VAL A 297 33.92 8.97 -22.29
C VAL A 297 35.05 8.08 -21.82
N ILE A 298 36.27 8.38 -22.26
CA ILE A 298 37.46 7.64 -21.87
C ILE A 298 37.95 8.18 -20.53
N TYR A 299 38.02 7.32 -19.51
CA TYR A 299 38.70 7.65 -18.27
C TYR A 299 40.22 7.57 -18.48
N ASN A 300 40.86 8.72 -18.71
CA ASN A 300 42.31 8.80 -18.89
C ASN A 300 42.91 9.88 -17.97
N PRO A 301 43.39 9.51 -16.77
CA PRO A 301 44.09 10.43 -15.89
C PRO A 301 45.32 11.04 -16.58
N PRO A 302 45.50 12.38 -16.57
CA PRO A 302 46.67 13.01 -17.17
C PRO A 302 47.97 12.56 -16.50
N GLN A 303 49.06 12.54 -17.27
CA GLN A 303 50.39 12.21 -16.74
C GLN A 303 50.75 13.11 -15.55
N GLY A 304 51.17 12.50 -14.44
CA GLY A 304 51.51 13.19 -13.19
C GLY A 304 50.31 13.51 -12.27
N VAL A 305 49.09 13.14 -12.64
CA VAL A 305 47.90 13.27 -11.78
C VAL A 305 47.58 11.91 -11.16
N THR A 306 47.70 11.82 -9.84
CA THR A 306 47.32 10.62 -9.08
C THR A 306 45.81 10.67 -8.78
N PRO A 307 45.00 9.70 -9.25
CA PRO A 307 43.59 9.64 -8.91
C PRO A 307 43.38 9.35 -7.42
N THR A 308 42.31 9.89 -6.86
CA THR A 308 41.84 9.64 -5.49
C THR A 308 40.78 8.55 -5.51
N ASN A 309 40.96 7.52 -4.69
CA ASN A 309 39.93 6.52 -4.44
C ASN A 309 38.96 7.06 -3.37
N LEU A 310 37.68 7.09 -3.71
CA LEU A 310 36.59 7.54 -2.86
C LEU A 310 35.62 6.38 -2.66
N ASN A 311 35.14 6.24 -1.44
CA ASN A 311 34.15 5.23 -1.10
C ASN A 311 32.92 5.95 -0.56
N VAL A 312 31.82 5.88 -1.29
CA VAL A 312 30.63 6.68 -1.00
C VAL A 312 29.44 5.80 -0.66
N LEU A 313 28.68 6.23 0.34
CA LEU A 313 27.42 5.61 0.70
C LEU A 313 26.38 5.86 -0.41
N TYR A 314 25.67 4.80 -0.80
CA TYR A 314 24.66 4.84 -1.86
C TYR A 314 23.39 4.11 -1.43
N SER A 315 22.25 4.79 -1.52
CA SER A 315 20.94 4.34 -1.06
C SER A 315 19.98 3.87 -2.17
N ALA A 316 20.45 3.84 -3.43
CA ALA A 316 19.71 3.49 -4.64
C ALA A 316 18.52 4.39 -5.02
N ASP A 317 18.26 4.51 -6.33
CA ASP A 317 17.12 5.27 -6.90
C ASP A 317 15.74 4.65 -6.62
N GLN A 318 15.70 3.38 -6.26
CA GLN A 318 14.46 2.63 -6.06
C GLN A 318 13.71 3.13 -4.82
N GLU A 319 12.40 2.93 -4.73
CA GLU A 319 11.71 3.22 -3.47
C GLU A 319 12.13 2.21 -2.40
N GLY A 320 12.10 2.61 -1.14
CA GLY A 320 12.27 1.67 -0.04
C GLY A 320 12.55 2.40 1.27
N ASP A 321 12.31 1.69 2.37
CA ASP A 321 12.65 2.13 3.70
C ASP A 321 14.17 2.35 3.79
N ILE A 322 14.59 3.59 4.02
CA ILE A 322 16.00 3.97 4.06
C ILE A 322 16.76 3.18 5.13
N SER A 323 16.10 2.84 6.25
CA SER A 323 16.71 2.06 7.33
C SER A 323 16.98 0.61 6.92
N LYS A 324 16.15 0.05 6.03
CA LYS A 324 16.38 -1.28 5.45
C LYS A 324 17.45 -1.23 4.37
N LYS A 325 17.35 -0.25 3.48
CA LYS A 325 18.32 -0.05 2.41
C LYS A 325 19.73 0.14 2.95
N LEU A 326 19.89 0.95 3.99
CA LEU A 326 21.15 1.21 4.67
C LEU A 326 21.35 0.31 5.91
N SER A 327 20.62 -0.80 6.00
CA SER A 327 20.65 -1.64 7.21
C SER A 327 22.03 -2.22 7.51
N GLU A 328 22.82 -2.57 6.48
CA GLU A 328 24.20 -3.02 6.65
C GLU A 328 25.08 -1.89 7.21
N PHE A 329 24.99 -0.69 6.62
CA PHE A 329 25.66 0.51 7.12
C PHE A 329 25.29 0.81 8.58
N CYS A 330 23.99 0.79 8.91
CA CYS A 330 23.50 1.04 10.27
C CYS A 330 23.85 -0.08 11.26
N SER A 331 24.06 -1.31 10.81
CA SER A 331 24.37 -2.45 11.69
C SER A 331 25.86 -2.64 11.93
N ASN A 332 26.72 -2.19 11.00
CA ASN A 332 28.17 -2.33 11.10
C ASN A 332 28.89 -1.12 10.48
N GLU A 333 29.20 -0.11 11.30
CA GLU A 333 29.82 1.15 10.88
C GLU A 333 31.18 0.97 10.15
N ASN A 334 31.91 -0.13 10.41
CA ASN A 334 33.29 -0.35 9.95
C ASN A 334 33.43 -1.23 8.69
N ARG A 335 32.34 -1.55 7.98
CA ARG A 335 32.44 -2.30 6.70
C ARG A 335 32.65 -1.34 5.53
N GLU A 336 33.90 -0.92 5.31
CA GLU A 336 34.30 -0.10 4.15
C GLU A 336 34.05 -0.78 2.78
N ASN A 337 33.68 -2.06 2.74
CA ASN A 337 33.35 -2.78 1.49
C ASN A 337 31.93 -3.39 1.51
N GLY A 338 31.02 -2.86 2.33
CA GLY A 338 29.63 -3.33 2.39
C GLY A 338 28.84 -3.03 1.10
N GLU A 339 27.68 -3.67 0.93
CA GLU A 339 26.81 -3.54 -0.24
C GLU A 339 26.27 -2.11 -0.43
N ASN A 340 26.27 -1.31 0.64
CA ASN A 340 25.87 0.10 0.62
C ASN A 340 26.94 1.06 0.08
N TYR A 341 28.16 0.59 -0.19
CA TYR A 341 29.27 1.45 -0.61
C TYR A 341 29.59 1.29 -2.09
N GLN A 342 29.70 2.42 -2.79
CA GLN A 342 30.22 2.49 -4.15
C GLN A 342 31.64 3.03 -4.14
N LYS A 343 32.55 2.30 -4.80
CA LYS A 343 33.93 2.73 -5.01
C LYS A 343 34.04 3.57 -6.27
N TRP A 344 34.70 4.70 -6.15
CA TRP A 344 34.93 5.65 -7.22
C TRP A 344 36.40 6.03 -7.26
N GLN A 345 36.93 6.17 -8.47
CA GLN A 345 38.26 6.71 -8.70
C GLN A 345 38.12 8.03 -9.45
N CYS A 346 38.55 9.12 -8.81
CA CYS A 346 38.38 10.47 -9.32
C CYS A 346 39.71 11.19 -9.50
N TYR A 347 39.84 12.00 -10.54
CA TYR A 347 40.93 12.96 -10.67
C TYR A 347 40.39 14.34 -11.01
N TYR A 348 41.09 15.38 -10.55
CA TYR A 348 40.76 16.77 -10.85
C TYR A 348 42.04 17.55 -11.22
N LYS A 349 42.19 17.89 -12.50
CA LYS A 349 43.28 18.75 -12.98
C LYS A 349 42.81 20.16 -13.29
N SER A 350 41.62 20.30 -13.88
CA SER A 350 40.95 21.60 -14.12
C SER A 350 39.44 21.38 -14.29
N THR A 351 38.68 22.48 -14.40
CA THR A 351 37.24 22.46 -14.67
C THR A 351 36.85 21.69 -15.94
N TYR A 352 37.76 21.64 -16.93
CA TYR A 352 37.55 20.92 -18.20
C TYR A 352 38.22 19.55 -18.23
N ASN A 353 39.15 19.27 -17.31
CA ASN A 353 39.92 18.03 -17.25
C ASN A 353 39.82 17.42 -15.85
N ASN A 354 38.69 16.78 -15.61
CA ASN A 354 38.37 16.04 -14.39
C ASN A 354 37.42 14.90 -14.76
N ALA A 355 37.54 13.77 -14.07
CA ALA A 355 36.62 12.65 -14.23
C ALA A 355 36.60 11.77 -12.98
N CYS A 356 35.49 11.09 -12.78
CA CYS A 356 35.24 10.08 -11.77
C CYS A 356 34.76 8.81 -12.47
N LYS A 357 35.35 7.67 -12.12
CA LYS A 357 34.98 6.35 -12.63
C LYS A 357 34.53 5.47 -11.48
N MET A 358 33.36 4.85 -11.62
CA MET A 358 32.85 3.86 -10.67
C MET A 358 33.53 2.51 -10.90
N GLU A 359 33.96 1.85 -9.84
CA GLU A 359 34.43 0.47 -9.88
C GLU A 359 33.25 -0.51 -9.74
N ASN A 360 33.25 -1.58 -10.53
CA ASN A 360 32.18 -2.57 -10.50
C ASN A 360 32.43 -3.56 -9.36
N ASN A 361 31.72 -3.41 -8.24
CA ASN A 361 31.78 -4.32 -7.11
C ASN A 361 30.64 -5.34 -7.23
N GLY A 362 30.96 -6.61 -7.49
CA GLY A 362 30.02 -7.70 -7.84
C GLY A 362 29.05 -8.18 -6.75
N GLY A 363 28.45 -7.30 -5.95
CA GLY A 363 27.36 -7.62 -5.03
C GLY A 363 26.07 -6.92 -5.44
N ASN A 364 25.12 -7.67 -6.04
CA ASN A 364 23.72 -7.34 -6.38
C ASN A 364 23.36 -5.98 -7.02
N ASN A 365 24.28 -5.03 -7.19
CA ASN A 365 24.12 -3.82 -7.98
C ASN A 365 24.60 -4.10 -9.41
N THR A 366 23.65 -4.37 -10.29
CA THR A 366 23.79 -4.42 -11.76
C THR A 366 24.10 -3.02 -12.33
N SER A 367 25.07 -2.31 -11.77
CA SER A 367 25.46 -0.99 -12.25
C SER A 367 26.74 -1.10 -13.07
N GLU A 368 26.59 -1.08 -14.39
CA GLU A 368 27.70 -0.97 -15.34
C GLU A 368 28.62 0.23 -15.01
N VAL A 369 29.89 0.14 -15.41
CA VAL A 369 30.92 1.13 -15.12
C VAL A 369 30.46 2.54 -15.55
N LYS A 370 30.32 3.45 -14.58
CA LYS A 370 29.93 4.85 -14.81
C LYS A 370 31.16 5.72 -14.88
N ILE A 371 31.24 6.61 -15.88
CA ILE A 371 32.29 7.64 -15.97
C ILE A 371 31.61 9.00 -16.06
N THR A 372 31.92 9.91 -15.15
CA THR A 372 31.28 11.23 -15.08
C THR A 372 32.27 12.30 -14.68
N LYS A 373 31.92 13.58 -14.78
CA LYS A 373 32.80 14.65 -14.26
C LYS A 373 32.77 14.69 -12.74
N PHE A 374 33.77 15.29 -12.11
CA PHE A 374 33.86 15.35 -10.65
C PHE A 374 32.67 16.07 -10.02
N HIS A 375 32.24 17.19 -10.59
CA HIS A 375 31.08 17.95 -10.11
C HIS A 375 29.79 17.09 -10.08
N ASN A 376 29.59 16.30 -11.12
CA ASN A 376 28.44 15.42 -11.32
C ASN A 376 28.41 14.33 -10.25
N PHE A 377 29.56 13.70 -10.02
CA PHE A 377 29.74 12.72 -8.96
C PHE A 377 29.41 13.34 -7.60
N PHE A 378 29.88 14.57 -7.34
CA PHE A 378 29.64 15.26 -6.07
C PHE A 378 28.15 15.56 -5.86
N GLU A 379 27.46 16.13 -6.85
CA GLU A 379 26.02 16.42 -6.74
C GLU A 379 25.19 15.14 -6.59
N MET A 380 25.53 14.10 -7.35
CA MET A 380 24.92 12.78 -7.23
C MET A 380 25.08 12.25 -5.82
N TRP A 381 26.29 12.26 -5.26
CA TRP A 381 26.56 11.78 -3.91
C TRP A 381 25.77 12.56 -2.84
N VAL A 382 25.77 13.89 -2.90
CA VAL A 382 25.00 14.74 -1.98
C VAL A 382 23.50 14.42 -2.05
N THR A 383 22.97 14.20 -3.26
CA THR A 383 21.56 13.90 -3.47
C THR A 383 21.13 12.53 -2.95
N TYR A 384 22.04 11.54 -2.90
CA TYR A 384 21.74 10.21 -2.35
C TYR A 384 21.99 10.09 -0.85
N LEU A 385 22.78 11.00 -0.30
CA LEU A 385 23.08 11.07 1.14
C LEU A 385 21.97 11.81 1.91
N LEU A 386 21.40 12.87 1.32
CA LEU A 386 20.27 13.64 1.85
C LEU A 386 18.94 12.97 1.51
#